data_AF-A0A424SUM7-F1
#
_entry.id   AF-A0A424SUM7-F1
#
_cell.length_a   1.000
_cell.length_b   1.000
_cell.length_c   1.000
_cell.angle_alpha   90.00
_cell.angle_beta   90.00
_cell.angle_gamma   90.00
#
_symmetry.space_group_name_H-M   'P 1'
#
loop_
_entity.id
_entity.type
_entity.pdbx_description
1 polymer ?
#
loop_
_entity_poly.entity_id
_entity_poly.type
_entity_poly.pdbx_seq_one_letter_code
_entity_poly.pdbx_strand_id
1 'polypeptide(L)'
;VLDISLEKCVYSKPLDKPESIAFLKVLDQSEKQLNIVNKTSIFEGWIFASSPALNAIEHPVYDVSLISCKKFKTFSNKSSSSTLRD
;
A
#
# COMPACT_ATOMS: atom_id res chain seq x y z
N VAL A 1 -5.77 -15.38 -6.57
CA VAL A 1 -5.39 -13.99 -6.93
C VAL A 1 -5.46 -13.21 -5.65
N LEU A 2 -4.48 -12.35 -5.34
CA LEU A 2 -4.52 -11.58 -4.11
C LEU A 2 -5.35 -10.30 -4.28
N ASP A 3 -6.19 -10.05 -3.30
CA ASP A 3 -6.88 -8.78 -3.09
C ASP A 3 -6.20 -8.06 -1.93
N ILE A 4 -5.68 -6.86 -2.21
CA ILE A 4 -4.81 -6.10 -1.30
C ILE A 4 -5.46 -4.76 -1.02
N SER A 5 -5.90 -4.57 0.22
CA SER A 5 -6.49 -3.33 0.70
C SER A 5 -5.48 -2.54 1.53
N LEU A 6 -5.29 -1.27 1.16
CA LEU A 6 -4.48 -0.31 1.90
C LEU A 6 -5.38 0.49 2.85
N GLU A 7 -5.33 0.17 4.14
CA GLU A 7 -6.11 0.89 5.15
C GLU A 7 -5.44 2.19 5.55
N LYS A 8 -4.11 2.17 5.66
CA LYS A 8 -3.34 3.35 6.08
C LYS A 8 -1.95 3.34 5.50
N CYS A 9 -1.48 4.51 5.07
CA CYS A 9 -0.12 4.75 4.60
C CYS A 9 0.46 5.94 5.35
N VAL A 10 1.60 5.76 6.02
CA VAL A 10 2.29 6.79 6.81
C VAL A 10 3.74 6.86 6.35
N TYR A 11 4.30 8.06 6.30
CA TYR A 11 5.72 8.28 6.04
C TYR A 11 6.29 9.29 7.03
N SER A 12 7.58 9.15 7.33
CA SER A 12 8.31 10.03 8.26
C SER A 12 8.30 11.50 7.83
N LYS A 13 8.45 12.40 8.80
CA LYS A 13 8.67 13.82 8.52
C LYS A 13 10.03 14.02 7.85
N PRO A 14 10.24 15.12 7.11
CA PRO A 14 11.51 15.37 6.42
C PRO A 14 12.75 15.45 7.33
N LEU A 15 12.57 15.78 8.62
CA LEU A 15 13.67 15.88 9.60
C LEU A 15 14.05 14.53 10.23
N ASP A 16 13.13 13.56 10.18
CA ASP A 16 13.35 12.23 10.73
C ASP A 16 13.98 11.31 9.67
N LYS A 17 14.50 10.15 10.10
CA LYS A 17 14.97 9.13 9.15
C LYS A 17 13.81 8.73 8.21
N PRO A 18 14.04 8.70 6.88
CA PRO A 18 13.01 8.28 5.94
C PRO A 18 12.54 6.86 6.22
N GLU A 19 11.24 6.71 6.51
CA GLU A 19 10.57 5.43 6.67
C GLU A 19 9.16 5.55 6.09
N SER A 20 8.66 4.47 5.50
CA SER A 20 7.26 4.35 5.08
C SER A 20 6.68 3.11 5.73
N ILE A 21 5.49 3.25 6.32
CA ILE A 21 4.80 2.17 7.00
C ILE A 21 3.36 2.14 6.51
N ALA A 22 2.87 0.97 6.14
CA ALA A 22 1.51 0.78 5.65
C ALA A 22 0.80 -0.31 6.44
N PHE A 23 -0.46 -0.08 6.80
CA PHE A 23 -1.35 -1.11 7.30
C PHE A 23 -2.10 -1.71 6.11
N LEU A 24 -1.85 -3.00 5.87
CA LEU A 24 -2.41 -3.73 4.74
C LEU A 24 -3.29 -4.86 5.24
N LYS A 25 -4.37 -5.11 4.51
CA LYS A 25 -5.19 -6.31 4.61
C LYS A 25 -5.11 -7.06 3.30
N VAL A 26 -4.73 -8.34 3.35
CA VAL A 26 -4.56 -9.18 2.17
C VAL A 26 -5.47 -10.38 2.25
N LEU A 27 -6.17 -10.66 1.16
CA LEU A 27 -7.09 -11.78 1.00
C LEU A 27 -6.64 -12.59 -0.22
N ASP A 28 -6.58 -13.92 -0.10
CA ASP A 28 -6.42 -14.76 -1.28
C ASP A 28 -7.79 -15.19 -1.82
N GLN A 29 -8.09 -14.74 -3.03
CA GLN A 29 -9.30 -15.09 -3.78
C GLN A 29 -9.10 -16.30 -4.70
N SER A 30 -8.06 -17.12 -4.49
CA SER A 30 -7.89 -18.37 -5.24
C SER A 30 -9.00 -19.38 -4.93
N GLU A 31 -9.39 -20.19 -5.91
CA GLU A 31 -10.42 -21.23 -5.74
C GLU A 31 -10.08 -22.23 -4.61
N LYS A 32 -8.78 -22.44 -4.35
CA LYS A 32 -8.30 -23.26 -3.23
C LYS A 32 -8.70 -22.68 -1.88
N GLN A 33 -8.59 -21.37 -1.72
CA GLN A 33 -8.96 -20.68 -0.48
C GLN A 33 -10.47 -20.40 -0.40
N LEU A 34 -11.17 -20.23 -1.52
CA LEU A 34 -12.62 -19.99 -1.55
C LEU A 34 -13.45 -21.18 -1.07
N ASN A 35 -12.93 -22.40 -1.21
CA ASN A 35 -13.57 -23.63 -0.71
C ASN A 35 -13.36 -23.84 0.80
N ILE A 36 -12.48 -23.07 1.44
CA ILE A 36 -12.34 -23.00 2.89
C ILE A 36 -13.38 -21.98 3.36
N VAL A 37 -14.35 -22.43 4.16
CA VAL A 37 -15.58 -21.72 4.58
C VAL A 37 -15.34 -20.32 5.21
N ASN A 38 -14.10 -19.96 5.50
CA ASN A 38 -13.74 -18.68 6.09
C ASN A 38 -12.88 -17.87 5.10
N LYS A 39 -13.47 -16.83 4.50
CA LYS A 39 -12.75 -15.75 3.78
C LYS A 39 -11.95 -14.88 4.76
N THR A 40 -11.08 -15.52 5.54
CA THR A 40 -10.20 -14.83 6.49
C THR A 40 -9.08 -14.16 5.71
N SER A 41 -8.69 -12.95 6.11
CA SER A 41 -7.47 -12.31 5.59
C SER A 41 -6.28 -13.23 5.85
N ILE A 42 -5.46 -13.45 4.82
CA ILE A 42 -4.19 -14.18 4.96
C ILE A 42 -3.15 -13.32 5.67
N PHE A 43 -3.35 -12.00 5.66
CA PHE A 43 -2.52 -11.04 6.37
C PHE A 43 -3.33 -9.80 6.75
N GLU A 44 -3.11 -9.30 7.96
CA GLU A 44 -3.65 -8.02 8.42
C GLU A 44 -2.66 -7.40 9.40
N GLY A 45 -1.93 -6.38 8.97
CA GLY A 45 -0.85 -5.82 9.78
C GLY A 45 -0.05 -4.70 9.13
N TRP A 46 0.92 -4.19 9.91
CA TRP A 46 1.84 -3.14 9.47
C TRP A 46 3.04 -3.72 8.73
N ILE A 47 3.42 -3.12 7.60
CA ILE A 47 4.65 -3.42 6.86
C ILE A 47 5.53 -2.18 6.85
N PHE A 48 6.82 -2.37 7.16
CA PHE A 48 7.86 -1.35 7.08
C PHE A 48 8.56 -1.44 5.73
N ALA A 49 8.70 -0.33 5.03
CA ALA A 49 9.36 -0.31 3.73
C ALA A 49 10.85 -0.65 3.83
N SER A 50 11.51 -0.25 4.93
CA SER A 50 12.93 -0.59 5.12
C SER A 50 13.16 -2.02 5.61
N SER A 51 12.15 -2.65 6.22
CA SER A 51 12.27 -3.97 6.83
C SER A 51 11.00 -4.82 6.63
N PRO A 52 10.66 -5.23 5.39
CA PRO A 52 9.44 -6.01 5.13
C PRO A 52 9.41 -7.33 5.90
N ALA A 53 10.58 -7.93 6.15
CA ALA A 53 10.73 -9.20 6.84
C ALA A 53 10.28 -9.19 8.31
N LEU A 54 10.14 -8.02 8.96
CA LEU A 54 9.65 -7.95 10.34
C LEU A 54 8.18 -8.38 10.48
N ASN A 55 7.41 -8.25 9.40
CA ASN A 55 6.01 -8.66 9.37
C ASN A 55 5.63 -9.00 7.92
N ALA A 56 6.23 -10.08 7.41
CA ALA A 56 6.09 -10.50 6.02
C ALA A 56 4.73 -11.15 5.75
N ILE A 57 4.25 -11.03 4.52
CA ILE A 57 3.05 -11.74 4.05
C ILE A 57 3.44 -13.17 3.69
N GLU A 58 2.77 -14.13 4.30
CA GLU A 58 2.99 -15.55 4.01
C GLU A 58 2.05 -16.02 2.90
N HIS A 59 2.58 -16.13 1.67
CA HIS A 59 1.83 -16.69 0.55
C HIS A 59 2.74 -17.57 -0.33
N PRO A 60 2.30 -18.76 -0.78
CA PRO A 60 3.15 -19.73 -1.49
C PRO A 60 3.66 -19.27 -2.86
N VAL A 61 3.06 -18.24 -3.46
CA VAL A 61 3.37 -17.78 -4.82
C VAL A 61 3.78 -16.31 -4.87
N TYR A 62 3.32 -15.51 -3.92
CA TYR A 62 3.41 -14.05 -4.01
C TYR A 62 4.13 -13.52 -2.79
N ASP A 63 5.02 -12.57 -3.03
CA ASP A 63 5.59 -11.73 -1.99
C ASP A 63 5.09 -10.30 -2.19
N VAL A 64 4.79 -9.62 -1.10
CA VAL A 64 4.23 -8.27 -1.10
C VAL A 64 5.04 -7.43 -0.14
N SER A 65 5.71 -6.42 -0.68
CA SER A 65 6.57 -5.51 0.05
C SER A 65 6.16 -4.06 -0.18
N LEU A 66 6.26 -3.24 0.87
CA LEU A 66 6.00 -1.81 0.77
C LEU A 66 7.24 -1.10 0.19
N ILE A 67 7.03 -0.27 -0.83
CA ILE A 67 8.12 0.53 -1.43
C ILE A 67 8.18 1.91 -0.78
N SER A 68 7.08 2.68 -0.85
CA SER A 68 7.00 4.02 -0.27
C SER A 68 5.56 4.51 -0.19
N CYS A 69 5.25 5.28 0.84
CA CYS A 69 4.01 6.05 0.91
C CYS A 69 4.25 7.42 0.26
N LYS A 70 3.35 7.83 -0.64
CA LYS A 70 3.41 9.15 -1.30
C LYS A 70 2.07 9.84 -1.18
N LYS A 71 2.08 11.15 -0.93
CA LYS A 71 0.89 11.97 -1.13
C LYS A 71 0.59 11.97 -2.62
N PHE A 72 -0.65 11.62 -2.98
CA PHE A 72 -1.13 11.87 -4.33
C PHE A 72 -1.07 13.37 -4.57
N LYS A 73 -0.23 13.80 -5.52
CA LYS A 73 -0.43 15.09 -6.14
C LYS A 73 -1.68 14.92 -6.99
N THR A 74 -2.78 15.56 -6.59
CA THR A 74 -3.87 15.78 -7.53
C THR A 74 -3.25 16.48 -8.73
N PHE A 75 -3.26 15.83 -9.89
CA PHE A 75 -2.91 16.48 -11.14
C PHE A 75 -3.99 17.52 -11.40
N SER A 76 -3.84 18.71 -10.82
CA SER A 76 -4.58 19.88 -11.28
C SER A 76 -4.12 20.10 -12.72
N ASN A 77 -4.99 19.89 -13.69
CA ASN A 77 -4.85 20.47 -15.02
C ASN A 77 -4.86 21.99 -14.85
N LYS A 78 -3.71 22.56 -14.47
CA LYS A 78 -3.41 23.97 -14.70
C LYS A 78 -3.12 24.07 -16.19
N SER A 79 -4.19 24.20 -16.98
CA SER A 79 -4.07 24.88 -18.25
C SER A 79 -3.47 26.24 -17.95
N SER A 80 -2.21 26.39 -18.33
CA SER A 80 -1.57 27.66 -18.53
C SER A 80 -2.47 28.52 -19.42
N SER A 81 -3.21 29.45 -18.81
CA SER A 81 -3.72 30.62 -19.51
C SER A 81 -3.16 31.84 -18.78
N SER A 82 -1.89 32.15 -19.07
CA SER A 82 -1.38 33.51 -18.92
C SER A 82 -2.07 34.36 -19.98
N THR A 83 -3.27 34.86 -19.68
CA THR A 83 -3.84 35.99 -20.42
C THR A 83 -3.45 37.25 -19.66
N LEU A 84 -2.39 37.88 -20.14
CA LEU A 84 -2.12 39.30 -19.91
C LEU A 84 -3.32 40.10 -20.46
N ARG A 85 -3.94 40.93 -19.62
CA ARG A 85 -4.78 42.07 -20.03
C ARG A 85 -4.51 43.23 -19.09
N ASP A 86 -3.89 44.24 -19.70
CA ASP A 86 -3.94 45.69 -19.49
C ASP A 86 -3.98 46.25 -18.06
#